data_AF-F0UQS6-F1
#
_entry.id   AF-F0UQS6-F1
#
_cell.length_a   1.000
_cell.length_b   1.000
_cell.length_c   1.000
_cell.angle_alpha   90.00
_cell.angle_beta   90.00
_cell.angle_gamma   90.00
#
_symmetry.space_group_name_H-M   'P 1'
#
loop_
_entity.id
_entity.type
_entity.pdbx_description
1 polymer ?
#
loop_
_entity_poly.entity_id
_entity_poly.type
_entity_poly.pdbx_seq_one_letter_code
_entity_poly.pdbx_strand_id
1 'polypeptide(L)'
;MGTPEEPLYLLTIHATVEEWERWNRQAVMKALLDPAEWRDWKLAFAKRQIERYTAEQRPDMVKGLKEDYLDYVLNRIPPEPVVPPSEPPGLQSIAYYRLELLKPLVNEKWAALYVPNIKAVMEAYRNGSLKVVKGATSYWYNGHMKIAPTREPVNVEEELPKWEAEHGVGTYWSESVSGPVPQLASLSVYPPDPQQVPQDSRTYEQSDMHSLYVNIRLPWSGRTHTILVLDDTGSAYLELFNEDCSELGFHSDSIPLNLLRGNVQLTTANGPIFVPCIEIEAQFLATDNTPIGPPIQTLAIVRHDVFVGERSRTSGQILRRALFTATAPGDIGNGVLIVGTRKTHVVRALPAQ
;
A
#
# COMPACT_ATOMS: atom_id res chain seq x y z
N MET A 1 -12.81 -29.39 -11.31
CA MET A 1 -12.57 -28.57 -12.52
C MET A 1 -11.44 -27.62 -12.19
N GLY A 2 -10.23 -27.87 -12.68
CA GLY A 2 -9.11 -26.94 -12.49
C GLY A 2 -9.31 -25.74 -13.40
N THR A 3 -9.41 -24.54 -12.83
CA THR A 3 -9.26 -23.32 -13.61
C THR A 3 -7.89 -23.38 -14.29
N PRO A 4 -7.78 -23.12 -15.61
CA PRO A 4 -6.48 -23.06 -16.26
C PRO A 4 -5.61 -22.06 -15.50
N GLU A 5 -4.44 -22.49 -15.04
CA GLU A 5 -3.42 -21.58 -14.54
C GLU A 5 -2.99 -20.71 -15.73
N GLU A 6 -3.57 -19.52 -15.88
CA GLU A 6 -3.06 -18.54 -16.83
C GLU A 6 -1.60 -18.25 -16.48
N PRO A 7 -0.63 -18.53 -17.37
CA PRO A 7 0.75 -18.14 -17.15
C PRO A 7 0.83 -16.64 -17.44
N LEU A 8 0.39 -15.83 -16.48
CA LEU A 8 0.22 -14.39 -16.62
C LEU A 8 1.53 -13.60 -16.47
N TYR A 9 2.67 -14.24 -16.74
CA TYR A 9 3.98 -13.61 -16.56
C TYR A 9 4.84 -13.85 -17.80
N LEU A 10 5.00 -12.78 -18.60
CA LEU A 10 5.91 -12.75 -19.74
C LEU A 10 7.35 -12.98 -19.26
N LEU A 11 8.12 -13.69 -20.08
CA LEU A 11 9.57 -13.75 -19.95
C LEU A 11 10.14 -12.33 -20.10
N THR A 12 10.94 -11.90 -19.13
CA THR A 12 11.65 -10.61 -19.20
C THR A 12 12.88 -10.72 -20.10
N ILE A 13 13.22 -9.63 -20.78
CA ILE A 13 14.50 -9.50 -21.48
C ILE A 13 15.57 -8.98 -20.52
N HIS A 14 16.79 -9.50 -20.64
CA HIS A 14 17.95 -9.02 -19.90
C HIS A 14 18.56 -7.83 -20.65
N ALA A 15 18.64 -6.68 -20.00
CA ALA A 15 19.14 -5.45 -20.61
C ALA A 15 20.66 -5.33 -20.45
N THR A 16 21.32 -4.56 -21.34
CA THR A 16 22.71 -4.13 -21.09
C THR A 16 22.78 -3.03 -20.02
N VAL A 17 23.98 -2.73 -19.52
CA VAL A 17 24.20 -1.63 -18.56
C VAL A 17 23.78 -0.30 -19.19
N GLU A 18 24.20 -0.05 -20.42
CA GLU A 18 23.92 1.18 -21.14
C GLU A 18 22.43 1.37 -21.46
N GLU A 19 21.72 0.28 -21.78
CA GLU A 19 20.26 0.30 -21.97
C GLU A 19 19.54 0.61 -20.67
N TRP A 20 19.92 -0.08 -19.59
CA TRP A 20 19.31 0.07 -18.29
C TRP A 20 19.44 1.49 -17.73
N GLU A 21 20.61 2.11 -17.88
CA GLU A 21 20.87 3.48 -17.42
C GLU A 21 20.05 4.55 -18.18
N ARG A 22 19.56 4.25 -19.39
CA ARG A 22 18.76 5.19 -20.19
C ARG A 22 17.30 5.24 -19.75
N TRP A 23 16.77 4.17 -19.17
CA TRP A 23 15.35 4.05 -18.87
C TRP A 23 14.95 4.66 -17.52
N ASN A 24 13.70 5.12 -17.45
CA ASN A 24 13.14 5.60 -16.21
C ASN A 24 12.74 4.41 -15.32
N ARG A 25 13.35 4.29 -14.13
CA ARG A 25 13.10 3.18 -13.21
C ARG A 25 11.62 3.02 -12.81
N GLN A 26 10.89 4.12 -12.58
CA GLN A 26 9.47 4.03 -12.26
C GLN A 26 8.65 3.51 -13.45
N ALA A 27 9.04 3.87 -14.68
CA ALA A 27 8.40 3.36 -15.88
C ALA A 27 8.69 1.86 -16.08
N VAL A 28 9.91 1.41 -15.81
CA VAL A 28 10.26 -0.03 -15.80
C VAL A 28 9.42 -0.78 -14.77
N MET A 29 9.32 -0.25 -13.54
CA MET A 29 8.50 -0.87 -12.48
C MET A 29 7.02 -0.97 -12.85
N LYS A 30 6.47 0.03 -13.54
CA LYS A 30 5.10 -0.03 -14.05
C LYS A 30 4.93 -1.04 -15.18
N ALA A 31 5.90 -1.12 -16.10
CA ALA A 31 5.90 -2.10 -17.17
C ALA A 31 6.05 -3.55 -16.65
N LEU A 32 6.73 -3.78 -15.52
CA LEU A 32 6.81 -5.11 -14.91
C LEU A 32 5.46 -5.61 -14.37
N LEU A 33 4.62 -4.68 -13.91
CA LEU A 33 3.29 -4.96 -13.37
C LEU A 33 2.26 -5.21 -14.46
N ASP A 34 2.36 -4.46 -15.56
CA ASP A 34 1.45 -4.52 -16.70
C ASP A 34 2.21 -4.24 -18.01
N PRO A 35 2.85 -5.28 -18.58
CA PRO A 35 3.77 -5.13 -19.71
C PRO A 35 3.12 -4.59 -20.98
N ALA A 36 1.95 -5.12 -21.30
CA ALA A 36 1.29 -4.89 -22.57
C ALA A 36 0.39 -3.65 -22.49
N GLU A 37 -0.41 -3.49 -21.43
CA GLU A 37 -1.36 -2.40 -21.39
C GLU A 37 -0.70 -1.07 -21.03
N TRP A 38 0.36 -1.03 -20.21
CA TRP A 38 0.91 0.24 -19.75
C TRP A 38 1.50 1.09 -20.88
N ARG A 39 2.38 0.51 -21.71
CA ARG A 39 3.03 1.23 -22.81
C ARG A 39 2.04 1.58 -23.90
N ASP A 40 1.19 0.63 -24.28
CA ASP A 40 0.17 0.84 -25.31
C ASP A 40 -0.86 1.87 -24.87
N TRP A 41 -1.28 1.84 -23.61
CA TRP A 41 -2.16 2.86 -23.04
C TRP A 41 -1.52 4.25 -23.05
N LYS A 42 -0.23 4.37 -22.70
CA LYS A 42 0.50 5.65 -22.75
C LYS A 42 0.59 6.20 -24.17
N LEU A 43 0.91 5.35 -25.14
CA LEU A 43 0.95 5.71 -26.55
C LEU A 43 -0.44 6.09 -27.08
N ALA A 44 -1.46 5.29 -26.77
CA ALA A 44 -2.85 5.56 -27.17
C ALA A 44 -3.41 6.82 -26.50
N PHE A 45 -3.04 7.09 -25.24
CA PHE A 45 -3.38 8.33 -24.56
C PHE A 45 -2.76 9.53 -25.28
N ALA A 46 -1.46 9.51 -25.54
CA ALA A 46 -0.76 10.59 -26.26
C ALA A 46 -1.39 10.85 -27.64
N LYS A 47 -1.63 9.78 -28.42
CA LYS A 47 -2.28 9.87 -29.73
C LYS A 47 -3.68 10.49 -29.63
N ARG A 48 -4.52 10.03 -28.71
CA ARG A 48 -5.86 10.59 -28.50
C ARG A 48 -5.84 12.05 -28.07
N GLN A 49 -4.89 12.47 -27.24
CA GLN A 49 -4.75 13.88 -26.88
C GLN A 49 -4.32 14.72 -28.10
N ILE A 50 -3.38 14.23 -28.90
CA ILE A 50 -2.96 14.90 -30.14
C ILE A 50 -4.11 15.01 -31.15
N GLU A 51 -4.97 13.99 -31.26
CA GLU A 51 -6.15 14.01 -32.14
C GLU A 51 -7.25 14.95 -31.63
N ARG A 52 -7.44 15.00 -30.30
CA ARG A 52 -8.48 15.83 -29.66
C ARG A 52 -8.20 17.33 -29.80
N TYR A 53 -6.94 17.73 -29.85
CA TYR A 53 -6.55 19.12 -29.96
C TYR A 53 -5.90 19.39 -31.31
N THR A 54 -6.49 20.27 -32.12
CA THR A 54 -5.79 20.70 -33.34
C THR A 54 -4.60 21.57 -32.96
N ALA A 55 -3.52 21.51 -33.76
CA ALA A 55 -2.35 22.39 -33.57
C ALA A 55 -2.74 23.88 -33.61
N GLU A 56 -3.86 24.22 -34.23
CA GLU A 56 -4.41 25.59 -34.27
C GLU A 56 -5.07 26.00 -32.95
N GLN A 57 -5.67 25.06 -32.20
CA GLN A 57 -6.35 25.33 -30.93
C GLN A 57 -5.38 25.41 -29.75
N ARG A 58 -4.39 24.52 -29.71
CA ARG A 58 -3.41 24.39 -28.62
C ARG A 58 -2.03 23.95 -29.15
N PRO A 59 -1.33 24.81 -29.92
CA PRO A 59 -0.04 24.46 -30.54
C PRO A 59 1.02 24.06 -29.51
N ASP A 60 1.00 24.72 -28.34
CA ASP A 60 1.87 24.46 -27.20
C ASP A 60 1.78 23.01 -26.72
N MET A 61 0.56 22.52 -26.52
CA MET A 61 0.31 21.19 -25.98
C MET A 61 0.55 20.10 -27.02
N VAL A 62 0.13 20.32 -28.28
CA VAL A 62 0.38 19.35 -29.37
C VAL A 62 1.87 19.19 -29.60
N LYS A 63 2.64 20.30 -29.56
CA LYS A 63 4.10 20.28 -29.65
C LYS A 63 4.71 19.48 -28.50
N GLY A 64 4.38 19.80 -27.25
CA GLY A 64 4.92 19.08 -26.08
C GLY A 64 4.57 17.59 -26.08
N LEU A 65 3.37 17.21 -26.53
CA LEU A 65 2.98 15.80 -26.66
C LEU A 65 3.79 15.07 -27.74
N LYS A 66 4.06 15.71 -28.88
CA LYS A 66 4.80 15.10 -29.99
C LYS A 66 6.29 15.05 -29.77
N GLU A 67 6.87 16.18 -29.36
CA GLU A 67 8.32 16.36 -29.29
C GLU A 67 8.89 15.85 -27.98
N ASP A 68 8.18 16.03 -26.85
CA ASP A 68 8.71 15.66 -25.54
C ASP A 68 8.10 14.35 -25.03
N TYR A 69 6.77 14.23 -25.03
CA TYR A 69 6.10 13.10 -24.39
C TYR A 69 6.20 11.80 -25.17
N LEU A 70 5.95 11.82 -26.48
CA LEU A 70 6.09 10.62 -27.31
C LEU A 70 7.54 10.16 -27.36
N ASP A 71 8.50 11.08 -27.49
CA ASP A 71 9.93 10.76 -27.44
C ASP A 71 10.28 10.12 -26.09
N TYR A 72 9.82 10.70 -24.98
CA TYR A 72 9.96 10.11 -23.66
C TYR A 72 9.39 8.69 -23.59
N VAL A 73 8.16 8.46 -24.05
CA VAL A 73 7.53 7.13 -24.01
C VAL A 73 8.28 6.12 -24.88
N LEU A 74 8.77 6.54 -26.04
CA LEU A 74 9.46 5.65 -26.98
C LEU A 74 10.89 5.31 -26.53
N ASN A 75 11.61 6.28 -25.96
CA ASN A 75 13.04 6.16 -25.65
C ASN A 75 13.35 5.91 -24.17
N ARG A 76 12.46 6.30 -23.24
CA ARG A 76 12.68 6.18 -21.79
C ARG A 76 11.85 5.08 -21.13
N ILE A 77 10.93 4.45 -21.87
CA ILE A 77 10.14 3.30 -21.41
C ILE A 77 10.53 2.09 -22.27
N PRO A 78 10.94 0.98 -21.66
CA PRO A 78 11.33 -0.20 -22.41
C PRO A 78 10.11 -0.79 -23.16
N PRO A 79 10.35 -1.44 -24.31
CA PRO A 79 9.28 -2.07 -25.08
C PRO A 79 8.68 -3.29 -24.40
N GLU A 80 9.46 -3.95 -23.56
CA GLU A 80 9.10 -5.15 -22.82
C GLU A 80 9.56 -5.02 -21.36
N PRO A 81 9.08 -5.89 -20.46
CA PRO A 81 9.63 -6.01 -19.12
C PRO A 81 11.12 -6.37 -19.18
N VAL A 82 11.95 -5.48 -18.67
CA VAL A 82 13.41 -5.64 -18.69
C VAL A 82 13.96 -5.75 -17.28
N VAL A 83 15.00 -6.57 -17.15
CA VAL A 83 15.73 -6.83 -15.91
C VAL A 83 17.16 -6.30 -16.07
N PRO A 84 17.74 -5.65 -15.05
CA PRO A 84 19.09 -5.11 -15.12
C PRO A 84 20.14 -6.21 -15.24
N PRO A 85 21.35 -5.87 -15.75
CA PRO A 85 22.48 -6.78 -15.83
C PRO A 85 22.88 -7.46 -14.51
N SER A 86 22.59 -6.78 -13.39
CA SER A 86 22.95 -7.23 -12.04
C SER A 86 22.06 -8.35 -11.49
N GLU A 87 20.96 -8.66 -12.16
CA GLU A 87 20.06 -9.74 -11.78
C GLU A 87 20.19 -10.92 -12.76
N PRO A 88 19.91 -12.16 -12.35
CA PRO A 88 20.11 -13.33 -13.19
C PRO A 88 19.15 -13.39 -14.39
N PRO A 89 19.58 -13.96 -15.53
CA PRO A 89 18.69 -14.16 -16.67
C PRO A 89 17.57 -15.15 -16.35
N GLY A 90 16.41 -14.97 -16.99
CA GLY A 90 15.24 -15.85 -16.80
C GLY A 90 14.40 -15.58 -15.54
N LEU A 91 14.72 -14.53 -14.79
CA LEU A 91 13.93 -14.07 -13.65
C LEU A 91 12.52 -13.65 -14.09
N GLN A 92 11.48 -14.14 -13.41
CA GLN A 92 10.11 -13.74 -13.72
C GLN A 92 9.91 -12.23 -13.47
N SER A 93 9.16 -11.52 -14.32
CA SER A 93 8.91 -10.07 -14.19
C SER A 93 8.41 -9.68 -12.81
N ILE A 94 7.47 -10.45 -12.28
CA ILE A 94 6.89 -10.25 -10.96
C ILE A 94 7.88 -10.55 -9.82
N ALA A 95 8.78 -11.52 -10.01
CA ALA A 95 9.85 -11.79 -9.05
C ALA A 95 10.87 -10.63 -9.04
N TYR A 96 11.22 -10.09 -10.21
CA TYR A 96 12.07 -8.91 -10.32
C TYR A 96 11.43 -7.68 -9.67
N TYR A 97 10.17 -7.42 -9.98
CA TYR A 97 9.40 -6.36 -9.33
C TYR A 97 9.48 -6.51 -7.80
N ARG A 98 9.25 -7.72 -7.28
CA ARG A 98 9.33 -7.98 -5.85
C ARG A 98 10.73 -7.78 -5.27
N LEU A 99 11.79 -8.18 -5.97
CA LEU A 99 13.17 -7.91 -5.57
C LEU A 99 13.46 -6.41 -5.43
N GLU A 100 12.97 -5.59 -6.35
CA GLU A 100 13.09 -4.13 -6.26
C GLU A 100 12.33 -3.56 -5.04
N LEU A 101 11.25 -4.20 -4.61
CA LEU A 101 10.56 -3.83 -3.36
C LEU A 101 11.36 -4.23 -2.10
N LEU A 102 12.07 -5.35 -2.14
CA LEU A 102 12.83 -5.86 -0.99
C LEU A 102 14.18 -5.16 -0.81
N LYS A 103 14.81 -4.67 -1.89
CA LYS A 103 16.13 -4.01 -1.85
C LYS A 103 16.20 -2.84 -0.86
N PRO A 104 15.26 -1.88 -0.85
CA PRO A 104 15.27 -0.78 0.12
C PRO A 104 15.15 -1.27 1.57
N LEU A 105 14.33 -2.30 1.81
CA LEU A 105 14.06 -2.83 3.15
C LEU A 105 15.31 -3.33 3.86
N VAL A 106 16.31 -3.82 3.13
CA VAL A 106 17.57 -4.29 3.71
C VAL A 106 18.31 -3.16 4.46
N ASN A 107 18.07 -1.90 4.10
CA ASN A 107 18.71 -0.73 4.69
C ASN A 107 17.81 0.00 5.71
N GLU A 108 16.56 -0.44 5.88
CA GLU A 108 15.63 0.19 6.81
C GLU A 108 15.93 -0.22 8.26
N LYS A 109 15.95 0.75 9.18
CA LYS A 109 16.29 0.51 10.59
C LYS A 109 15.35 -0.48 11.27
N TRP A 110 14.04 -0.33 11.05
CA TRP A 110 13.03 -1.23 11.62
C TRP A 110 13.13 -2.65 11.05
N ALA A 111 13.69 -2.80 9.85
CA ALA A 111 13.84 -4.09 9.18
C ALA A 111 15.08 -4.86 9.64
N ALA A 112 15.94 -4.27 10.50
CA ALA A 112 17.23 -4.83 10.89
C ALA A 112 17.14 -6.29 11.39
N LEU A 113 16.11 -6.61 12.18
CA LEU A 113 15.90 -7.96 12.71
C LEU A 113 15.43 -8.97 11.63
N TYR A 114 14.90 -8.48 10.51
CA TYR A 114 14.38 -9.30 9.40
C TYR A 114 15.35 -9.40 8.22
N VAL A 115 16.46 -8.67 8.24
CA VAL A 115 17.47 -8.67 7.16
C VAL A 115 17.91 -10.08 6.75
N PRO A 116 18.14 -11.04 7.66
CA PRO A 116 18.47 -12.42 7.26
C PRO A 116 17.38 -13.06 6.39
N ASN A 117 16.11 -12.91 6.77
CA ASN A 117 14.98 -13.43 5.99
C ASN A 117 14.85 -12.71 4.65
N ILE A 118 14.94 -11.37 4.63
CA ILE A 118 14.82 -10.58 3.40
C ILE A 118 15.90 -10.98 2.40
N LYS A 119 17.15 -11.11 2.85
CA LYS A 119 18.26 -11.56 1.99
C LYS A 119 18.03 -12.96 1.44
N ALA A 120 17.57 -13.89 2.28
CA ALA A 120 17.29 -15.26 1.86
C ALA A 120 16.15 -15.34 0.82
N VAL A 121 15.08 -14.56 1.01
CA VAL A 121 13.99 -14.42 0.03
C VAL A 121 14.53 -13.89 -1.30
N MET A 122 15.36 -12.84 -1.25
CA MET A 122 15.95 -12.26 -2.46
C MET A 122 16.84 -13.26 -3.19
N GLU A 123 17.65 -14.03 -2.47
CA GLU A 123 18.48 -15.09 -3.05
C GLU A 123 17.62 -16.20 -3.67
N ALA A 124 16.53 -16.57 -3.01
CA ALA A 124 15.62 -17.61 -3.49
C ALA A 124 14.87 -17.22 -4.76
N TYR A 125 14.51 -15.94 -4.93
CA TYR A 125 14.00 -15.46 -6.22
C TYR A 125 15.09 -15.51 -7.30
N ARG A 126 16.30 -15.05 -6.99
CA ARG A 126 17.42 -15.01 -7.95
C ARG A 126 17.82 -16.39 -8.45
N ASN A 127 17.87 -17.38 -7.56
CA ASN A 127 18.22 -18.76 -7.92
C ASN A 127 17.02 -19.59 -8.41
N GLY A 128 15.82 -19.02 -8.44
CA GLY A 128 14.58 -19.67 -8.90
C GLY A 128 14.00 -20.73 -7.96
N SER A 129 14.54 -20.88 -6.74
CA SER A 129 13.98 -21.80 -5.73
C SER A 129 12.67 -21.30 -5.14
N LEU A 130 12.44 -19.98 -5.13
CA LEU A 130 11.15 -19.37 -4.80
C LEU A 130 10.42 -18.96 -6.08
N LYS A 131 9.34 -19.67 -6.43
CA LYS A 131 8.45 -19.32 -7.54
C LYS A 131 7.37 -18.36 -7.07
N VAL A 132 7.05 -17.37 -7.90
CA VAL A 132 5.93 -16.47 -7.60
C VAL A 132 4.62 -17.18 -7.92
N VAL A 133 3.79 -17.35 -6.90
CA VAL A 133 2.44 -17.92 -7.03
C VAL A 133 1.44 -16.87 -6.55
N LYS A 134 0.61 -16.35 -7.45
CA LYS A 134 -0.36 -15.28 -7.13
C LYS A 134 -1.30 -15.72 -6.00
N GLY A 135 -1.36 -14.88 -4.97
CA GLY A 135 -2.19 -15.09 -3.77
C GLY A 135 -1.66 -16.14 -2.81
N ALA A 136 -0.45 -16.67 -3.03
CA ALA A 136 0.22 -17.55 -2.09
C ALA A 136 1.23 -16.77 -1.24
N THR A 137 1.52 -17.32 -0.06
CA THR A 137 2.49 -16.81 0.90
C THR A 137 3.52 -17.89 1.20
N SER A 138 4.79 -17.52 1.20
CA SER A 138 5.87 -18.34 1.72
C SER A 138 6.30 -17.83 3.09
N TYR A 139 6.72 -18.74 3.95
CA TYR A 139 7.03 -18.44 5.35
C TYR A 139 8.51 -18.73 5.60
N TRP A 140 9.18 -17.78 6.24
CA TRP A 140 10.62 -17.77 6.43
C TRP A 140 10.94 -17.56 7.91
N TYR A 141 11.99 -18.23 8.38
CA TYR A 141 12.47 -18.09 9.74
C TYR A 141 13.99 -18.09 9.76
N ASN A 142 14.58 -17.02 10.32
CA ASN A 142 16.03 -16.83 10.43
C ASN A 142 16.85 -17.13 9.15
N GLY A 143 16.34 -16.73 7.98
CA GLY A 143 16.97 -16.96 6.67
C GLY A 143 16.63 -18.30 6.01
N HIS A 144 15.75 -19.11 6.60
CA HIS A 144 15.34 -20.41 6.05
C HIS A 144 13.88 -20.38 5.59
N MET A 145 13.61 -20.85 4.38
CA MET A 145 12.23 -21.08 3.93
C MET A 145 11.64 -22.27 4.69
N LYS A 146 10.60 -22.03 5.47
CA LYS A 146 9.91 -23.02 6.29
C LYS A 146 8.73 -23.65 5.59
N ILE A 147 7.97 -22.80 4.90
CA ILE A 147 6.81 -23.24 4.13
C ILE A 147 6.92 -22.59 2.76
N ALA A 148 6.97 -23.44 1.74
CA ALA A 148 6.92 -23.01 0.34
C ALA A 148 5.60 -22.25 0.06
N PRO A 149 5.50 -21.47 -1.04
CA PRO A 149 4.30 -20.72 -1.34
C PRO A 149 3.01 -21.54 -1.23
N THR A 150 2.15 -21.19 -0.28
CA THR A 150 0.85 -21.82 -0.05
C THR A 150 -0.26 -20.77 0.01
N ARG A 151 -1.47 -21.16 -0.41
CA ARG A 151 -2.69 -20.35 -0.25
C ARG A 151 -3.43 -20.68 1.05
N GLU A 152 -3.04 -21.77 1.70
CA GLU A 152 -3.64 -22.20 2.95
C GLU A 152 -3.11 -21.33 4.10
N PRO A 153 -3.98 -20.89 5.01
CA PRO A 153 -3.55 -20.14 6.18
C PRO A 153 -2.69 -21.03 7.07
N VAL A 154 -1.51 -20.53 7.46
CA VAL A 154 -0.62 -21.18 8.40
C VAL A 154 -0.87 -20.62 9.80
N ASN A 155 -1.04 -21.49 10.79
CA ASN A 155 -1.03 -21.08 12.19
C ASN A 155 0.41 -20.81 12.66
N VAL A 156 0.88 -19.58 12.45
CA VAL A 156 2.25 -19.17 12.78
C VAL A 156 2.53 -19.32 14.28
N GLU A 157 1.53 -19.15 15.15
CA GLU A 157 1.71 -19.29 16.60
C GLU A 157 2.05 -20.73 17.01
N GLU A 158 1.51 -21.72 16.30
CA GLU A 158 1.83 -23.14 16.51
C GLU A 158 3.18 -23.55 15.89
N GLU A 159 3.58 -22.89 14.81
CA GLU A 159 4.80 -23.22 14.07
C GLU A 159 6.06 -22.55 14.63
N LEU A 160 5.93 -21.33 15.17
CA LEU A 160 7.06 -20.55 15.70
C LEU A 160 7.90 -21.32 16.73
N PRO A 161 7.33 -21.99 17.76
CA PRO A 161 8.14 -22.75 18.72
C PRO A 161 8.94 -23.88 18.06
N LYS A 162 8.43 -24.48 16.98
CA LYS A 162 9.11 -25.56 16.24
C LYS A 162 10.30 -24.99 15.47
N TRP A 163 10.11 -23.88 14.76
CA TRP A 163 11.17 -23.24 14.00
C TRP A 163 12.26 -22.66 14.90
N GLU A 164 11.87 -22.12 16.05
CA GLU A 164 12.80 -21.65 17.08
C GLU A 164 13.60 -22.79 17.70
N ALA A 165 12.98 -23.95 17.97
CA ALA A 165 13.70 -25.14 18.43
C ALA A 165 14.72 -25.65 17.39
N GLU A 166 14.44 -25.49 16.10
CA GLU A 166 15.30 -25.97 15.00
C GLU A 166 16.45 -25.01 14.66
N HIS A 167 16.19 -23.70 14.65
CA HIS A 167 17.15 -22.67 14.19
C HIS A 167 17.58 -21.67 15.27
N GLY A 168 17.16 -21.89 16.52
CA GLY A 168 17.39 -20.99 17.62
C GLY A 168 16.50 -19.74 17.58
N VAL A 169 16.79 -18.84 18.52
CA VAL A 169 16.11 -17.53 18.63
C VAL A 169 16.31 -16.75 17.33
N GLY A 170 15.20 -16.31 16.72
CA GLY A 170 15.23 -15.69 15.41
C GLY A 170 13.95 -14.90 15.11
N THR A 171 13.83 -14.48 13.85
CA THR A 171 12.67 -13.73 13.37
C THR A 171 11.93 -14.47 12.28
N TYR A 172 10.62 -14.26 12.26
CA TYR A 172 9.71 -14.73 11.23
C TYR A 172 9.50 -13.68 10.14
N TRP A 173 9.27 -14.14 8.92
CA TRP A 173 8.89 -13.32 7.78
C TRP A 173 7.88 -14.06 6.88
N SER A 174 6.76 -13.40 6.57
CA SER A 174 5.86 -13.82 5.48
C SER A 174 6.21 -13.08 4.20
N GLU A 175 6.56 -13.83 3.17
CA GLU A 175 6.73 -13.31 1.82
C GLU A 175 5.52 -13.66 0.98
N SER A 176 4.67 -12.67 0.74
CA SER A 176 3.50 -12.77 -0.13
C SER A 176 3.70 -11.91 -1.37
N VAL A 177 3.40 -12.48 -2.54
CA VAL A 177 3.31 -11.70 -3.78
C VAL A 177 1.84 -11.53 -4.13
N SER A 178 1.26 -10.47 -3.59
CA SER A 178 0.01 -9.95 -4.13
C SER A 178 0.33 -9.13 -5.38
N GLY A 179 -0.58 -9.16 -6.37
CA GLY A 179 -0.56 -8.12 -7.40
C GLY A 179 -0.64 -6.73 -6.76
N PRO A 180 -0.36 -5.67 -7.51
CA PRO A 180 -0.54 -4.31 -7.02
C PRO A 180 -1.98 -4.21 -6.51
N VAL A 181 -2.13 -3.93 -5.21
CA VAL A 181 -3.45 -3.61 -4.67
C VAL A 181 -3.87 -2.35 -5.44
N PRO A 182 -5.04 -2.34 -6.11
CA PRO A 182 -5.55 -1.14 -6.77
C PRO A 182 -5.38 0.04 -5.80
N GLN A 183 -5.00 1.20 -6.32
CA GLN A 183 -4.67 2.43 -5.59
C GLN A 183 -5.87 2.97 -4.79
N LEU A 184 -6.31 2.16 -3.83
CA LEU A 184 -7.26 2.39 -2.75
C LEU A 184 -6.49 2.47 -1.44
N ALA A 185 -5.16 2.62 -1.50
CA ALA A 185 -4.27 2.95 -0.41
C ALA A 185 -3.66 4.33 -0.70
N SER A 186 -4.53 5.34 -0.83
CA SER A 186 -4.16 6.73 -0.69
C SER A 186 -3.80 6.95 0.77
N LEU A 187 -2.62 7.51 0.99
CA LEU A 187 -2.29 8.13 2.27
C LEU A 187 -3.02 9.48 2.33
N SER A 188 -3.32 9.99 3.53
CA SER A 188 -3.81 11.36 3.73
C SER A 188 -3.05 12.36 2.86
N VAL A 189 -3.77 13.31 2.26
CA VAL A 189 -3.19 14.42 1.49
C VAL A 189 -2.19 15.14 2.39
N TYR A 190 -0.91 15.05 2.05
CA TYR A 190 0.11 15.89 2.67
C TYR A 190 -0.19 17.34 2.27
N PRO A 191 -0.30 18.29 3.22
CA PRO A 191 -0.15 19.67 2.84
C PRO A 191 1.27 19.84 2.24
N PRO A 192 1.43 20.50 1.09
CA PRO A 192 2.74 20.83 0.56
C PRO A 192 3.55 21.64 1.59
N ASP A 193 4.87 21.53 1.53
CA ASP A 193 5.82 22.29 2.34
C ASP A 193 5.35 23.76 2.49
N PRO A 194 5.12 24.26 3.72
CA PRO A 194 4.61 25.61 3.93
C PRO A 194 5.50 26.70 3.31
N GLN A 195 6.76 26.40 2.97
CA GLN A 195 7.67 27.33 2.29
C GLN A 195 7.56 27.33 0.76
N GLN A 196 6.81 26.39 0.15
CA GLN A 196 6.74 26.25 -1.31
C GLN A 196 5.35 26.49 -1.92
N VAL A 197 4.35 26.86 -1.12
CA VAL A 197 3.00 27.15 -1.64
C VAL A 197 2.91 28.60 -2.10
N PRO A 198 2.57 28.87 -3.38
CA PRO A 198 2.20 30.21 -3.82
C PRO A 198 1.08 30.74 -2.93
N GLN A 199 1.28 31.96 -2.46
CA GLN A 199 0.52 32.62 -1.39
C GLN A 199 -0.90 33.07 -1.81
N ASP A 200 -1.62 32.24 -2.55
CA ASP A 200 -3.06 32.38 -2.73
C ASP A 200 -3.80 31.11 -2.26
N SER A 201 -3.63 30.83 -0.96
CA SER A 201 -4.26 29.78 -0.17
C SER A 201 -5.55 30.26 0.54
N ARG A 202 -6.10 31.43 0.17
CA ARG A 202 -7.28 32.02 0.82
C ARG A 202 -8.62 31.43 0.36
N THR A 203 -8.60 30.43 -0.53
CA THR A 203 -9.78 29.67 -1.00
C THR A 203 -9.76 28.21 -0.60
N TYR A 204 -8.74 27.76 0.16
CA TYR A 204 -8.80 26.47 0.83
C TYR A 204 -9.60 26.65 2.12
N GLU A 205 -10.93 26.73 2.00
CA GLU A 205 -11.78 26.30 3.10
C GLU A 205 -11.34 24.88 3.43
N GLN A 206 -10.81 24.72 4.64
CA GLN A 206 -10.36 23.46 5.22
C GLN A 206 -11.39 22.40 4.84
N SER A 207 -11.03 21.47 3.96
CA SER A 207 -12.01 20.50 3.47
C SER A 207 -12.67 19.84 4.66
N ASP A 208 -13.98 19.98 4.80
CA ASP A 208 -14.83 19.36 5.82
C ASP A 208 -14.83 17.83 5.64
N MET A 209 -13.67 17.22 5.79
CA MET A 209 -13.51 15.78 5.79
C MET A 209 -13.98 15.27 7.15
N HIS A 210 -14.86 14.28 7.12
CA HIS A 210 -15.41 13.71 8.35
C HIS A 210 -14.31 13.11 9.20
N SER A 211 -14.26 13.52 10.46
CA SER A 211 -13.39 12.92 11.46
C SER A 211 -14.22 12.13 12.47
N LEU A 212 -13.70 10.99 12.90
CA LEU A 212 -14.38 10.03 13.76
C LEU A 212 -13.42 9.58 14.86
N TYR A 213 -13.94 9.37 16.07
CA TYR A 213 -13.18 8.74 17.13
C TYR A 213 -13.25 7.23 17.01
N VAL A 214 -12.11 6.56 17.16
CA VAL A 214 -11.96 5.11 17.08
C VAL A 214 -11.16 4.64 18.28
N ASN A 215 -11.73 3.69 19.02
CA ASN A 215 -11.00 2.90 19.99
C ASN A 215 -10.21 1.83 19.26
N ILE A 216 -8.90 1.80 19.47
CA ILE A 216 -8.00 0.77 18.95
C ILE A 216 -7.43 -0.05 20.10
N ARG A 217 -7.20 -1.34 19.86
CA ARG A 217 -6.52 -2.23 20.80
C ARG A 217 -5.82 -3.37 20.08
N LEU A 218 -4.81 -3.95 20.74
CA LEU A 218 -4.26 -5.22 20.30
C LEU A 218 -5.21 -6.34 20.76
N PRO A 219 -5.43 -7.41 19.96
CA PRO A 219 -6.39 -8.45 20.30
C PRO A 219 -6.17 -9.10 21.68
N TRP A 220 -4.93 -9.09 22.19
CA TRP A 220 -4.55 -9.71 23.46
C TRP A 220 -4.17 -8.73 24.59
N SER A 221 -3.93 -7.44 24.30
CA SER A 221 -3.34 -6.56 25.32
C SER A 221 -4.35 -6.04 26.34
N GLY A 222 -5.65 -6.07 26.02
CA GLY A 222 -6.71 -5.44 26.79
C GLY A 222 -6.62 -3.90 26.88
N ARG A 223 -5.49 -3.31 26.45
CA ARG A 223 -5.25 -1.86 26.41
C ARG A 223 -6.01 -1.26 25.26
N THR A 224 -6.83 -0.26 25.56
CA THR A 224 -7.59 0.49 24.57
C THR A 224 -7.05 1.91 24.50
N HIS A 225 -6.81 2.39 23.29
CA HIS A 225 -6.37 3.76 23.00
C HIS A 225 -7.39 4.41 22.07
N THR A 226 -7.76 5.66 22.30
CA THR A 226 -8.74 6.37 21.47
C THR A 226 -8.02 7.34 20.55
N ILE A 227 -8.23 7.21 19.24
CA ILE A 227 -7.65 8.07 18.22
C ILE A 227 -8.72 8.79 17.41
N LEU A 228 -8.39 9.98 16.91
CA LEU A 228 -9.19 10.69 15.92
C LEU A 228 -8.67 10.35 14.52
N VAL A 229 -9.56 9.90 13.64
CA VAL A 229 -9.24 9.49 12.27
C VAL A 229 -10.14 10.19 11.27
N LEU A 230 -9.60 10.44 10.08
CA LEU A 230 -10.31 10.92 8.90
C LEU A 230 -11.04 9.75 8.22
N ASP A 231 -12.29 9.95 7.79
CA ASP A 231 -12.97 9.05 6.85
C ASP A 231 -12.33 9.17 5.46
N ASP A 232 -11.16 8.56 5.32
CA ASP A 232 -10.46 8.49 4.05
C ASP A 232 -10.91 7.26 3.28
N THR A 233 -11.90 7.54 2.44
CA THR A 233 -12.50 6.65 1.46
C THR A 233 -11.50 5.97 0.52
N GLY A 234 -10.35 6.61 0.32
CA GLY A 234 -9.28 6.19 -0.56
C GLY A 234 -8.16 5.47 0.15
N SER A 235 -8.19 5.29 1.49
CA SER A 235 -7.18 4.54 2.23
C SER A 235 -7.63 3.10 2.52
N ALA A 236 -6.71 2.14 2.38
CA ALA A 236 -6.96 0.73 2.64
C ALA A 236 -6.70 0.35 4.11
N TYR A 237 -5.84 1.11 4.77
CA TYR A 237 -5.28 0.79 6.08
C TYR A 237 -5.53 1.93 7.05
N LEU A 238 -5.75 1.58 8.31
CA LEU A 238 -5.73 2.56 9.39
C LEU A 238 -4.28 3.01 9.64
N GLU A 239 -4.05 4.30 9.86
CA GLU A 239 -2.72 4.82 10.20
C GLU A 239 -2.49 4.93 11.71
N LEU A 240 -1.38 4.35 12.19
CA LEU A 240 -0.89 4.48 13.56
C LEU A 240 0.48 5.16 13.57
N PHE A 241 0.66 6.08 14.52
CA PHE A 241 1.91 6.81 14.76
C PHE A 241 2.65 6.27 15.99
N ASN A 242 3.85 6.81 16.26
CA ASN A 242 4.69 6.39 17.39
C ASN A 242 3.95 6.47 18.75
N GLU A 243 3.18 7.55 18.95
CA GLU A 243 2.40 7.73 20.18
C GLU A 243 1.34 6.64 20.32
N ASP A 244 0.63 6.32 19.23
CA ASP A 244 -0.42 5.30 19.24
C ASP A 244 0.16 3.92 19.56
N CYS A 245 1.33 3.60 19.01
CA CYS A 245 2.04 2.36 19.32
C CYS A 245 2.43 2.29 20.80
N SER A 246 2.94 3.40 21.34
CA SER A 246 3.37 3.50 22.75
C SER A 246 2.21 3.27 23.71
N GLU A 247 1.05 3.87 23.42
CA GLU A 247 -0.20 3.65 24.17
C GLU A 247 -0.69 2.19 24.07
N LEU A 248 -0.52 1.56 22.91
CA LEU A 248 -0.79 0.13 22.71
C LEU A 248 0.25 -0.78 23.39
N GLY A 249 1.35 -0.23 23.90
CA GLY A 249 2.36 -0.94 24.69
C GLY A 249 3.56 -1.47 23.91
N PHE A 250 3.86 -0.91 22.73
CA PHE A 250 5.07 -1.24 21.97
C PHE A 250 5.68 -0.01 21.29
N HIS A 251 6.92 -0.11 20.83
CA HIS A 251 7.56 0.97 20.07
C HIS A 251 7.50 0.66 18.57
N SER A 252 7.32 1.67 17.72
CA SER A 252 7.20 1.50 16.26
C SER A 252 8.45 0.90 15.62
N ASP A 253 9.64 1.17 16.18
CA ASP A 253 10.91 0.56 15.74
C ASP A 253 11.08 -0.91 16.16
N SER A 254 10.27 -1.40 17.10
CA SER A 254 10.38 -2.74 17.68
C SER A 254 9.02 -3.42 17.78
N ILE A 255 8.31 -3.48 16.65
CA ILE A 255 7.00 -4.12 16.55
C ILE A 255 7.12 -5.62 16.94
N PRO A 256 6.37 -6.08 17.94
CA PRO A 256 6.29 -7.50 18.30
C PRO A 256 5.98 -8.39 17.09
N LEU A 257 6.73 -9.48 16.94
CA LEU A 257 6.61 -10.40 15.80
C LEU A 257 5.19 -10.95 15.62
N ASN A 258 4.49 -11.20 16.73
CA ASN A 258 3.12 -11.69 16.71
C ASN A 258 2.09 -10.65 16.22
N LEU A 259 2.41 -9.35 16.26
CA LEU A 259 1.57 -8.28 15.69
C LEU A 259 1.78 -8.11 14.18
N LEU A 260 2.99 -8.35 13.70
CA LEU A 260 3.35 -8.06 12.32
C LEU A 260 2.60 -9.00 11.36
N ARG A 261 1.95 -8.40 10.36
CA ARG A 261 1.25 -9.09 9.25
C ARG A 261 1.96 -8.87 7.91
N GLY A 262 3.22 -8.46 7.97
CA GLY A 262 4.04 -8.13 6.82
C GLY A 262 4.15 -6.62 6.60
N ASN A 263 4.43 -6.24 5.36
CA ASN A 263 4.67 -4.86 4.98
C ASN A 263 3.83 -4.51 3.77
N VAL A 264 3.39 -3.26 3.72
CA VAL A 264 2.61 -2.75 2.60
C VAL A 264 3.38 -1.64 1.90
N GLN A 265 3.35 -1.67 0.57
CA GLN A 265 3.85 -0.58 -0.23
C GLN A 265 2.76 0.46 -0.38
N LEU A 266 3.04 1.70 0.02
CA LEU A 266 2.15 2.83 -0.17
C LEU A 266 2.76 3.78 -1.18
N THR A 267 1.94 4.37 -2.03
CA THR A 267 2.41 5.41 -2.96
C THR A 267 2.11 6.77 -2.36
N THR A 268 3.14 7.56 -2.09
CA THR A 268 3.02 8.95 -1.63
C THR A 268 3.33 9.92 -2.77
N ALA A 269 3.09 11.21 -2.55
CA ALA A 269 3.54 12.27 -3.48
C ALA A 269 5.06 12.22 -3.72
N ASN A 270 5.83 11.76 -2.73
CA ASN A 270 7.29 11.63 -2.80
C ASN A 270 7.75 10.25 -3.31
N GLY A 271 6.82 9.42 -3.79
CA GLY A 271 7.09 8.08 -4.29
C GLY A 271 6.69 6.96 -3.32
N PRO A 272 7.03 5.72 -3.66
CA PRO A 272 6.64 4.57 -2.88
C PRO A 272 7.43 4.50 -1.56
N ILE A 273 6.73 4.09 -0.52
CA ILE A 273 7.31 3.77 0.79
C ILE A 273 6.83 2.38 1.22
N PHE A 274 7.58 1.75 2.12
CA PHE A 274 7.16 0.52 2.76
C PHE A 274 6.94 0.79 4.23
N VAL A 275 5.80 0.33 4.72
CA VAL A 275 5.45 0.47 6.13
C VAL A 275 5.06 -0.88 6.69
N PRO A 276 5.44 -1.17 7.95
CA PRO A 276 4.95 -2.34 8.65
C PRO A 276 3.44 -2.30 8.75
N CYS A 277 2.82 -3.47 8.63
CA CYS A 277 1.38 -3.64 8.77
C CYS A 277 1.11 -4.60 9.93
N ILE A 278 0.21 -4.22 10.82
CA ILE A 278 -0.17 -5.00 11.99
C ILE A 278 -1.68 -5.24 11.99
N GLU A 279 -2.10 -6.31 12.65
CA GLU A 279 -3.51 -6.56 12.94
C GLU A 279 -3.90 -5.94 14.27
N ILE A 280 -5.01 -5.21 14.27
CA ILE A 280 -5.59 -4.61 15.48
C ILE A 280 -7.10 -4.81 15.49
N GLU A 281 -7.70 -4.53 16.63
CA GLU A 281 -9.15 -4.34 16.72
C GLU A 281 -9.46 -2.85 16.80
N ALA A 282 -10.45 -2.41 16.04
CA ALA A 282 -10.93 -1.03 16.03
C ALA A 282 -12.45 -0.99 16.26
N GLN A 283 -12.91 -0.03 17.03
CA GLN A 283 -14.31 0.17 17.38
C GLN A 283 -14.65 1.66 17.32
N PHE A 284 -15.63 2.03 16.50
CA PHE A 284 -16.04 3.42 16.33
C PHE A 284 -16.75 3.93 17.57
N LEU A 285 -16.60 5.23 17.85
CA LEU A 285 -17.30 5.92 18.93
C LEU A 285 -18.28 6.94 18.38
N ALA A 286 -19.42 7.06 19.04
CA ALA A 286 -20.34 8.17 18.86
C ALA A 286 -19.78 9.45 19.53
N THR A 287 -20.44 10.58 19.29
CA THR A 287 -20.03 11.90 19.83
C THR A 287 -20.08 11.96 21.36
N ASP A 288 -20.83 11.07 22.00
CA ASP A 288 -20.92 10.90 23.46
C ASP A 288 -19.92 9.85 24.00
N ASN A 289 -18.96 9.42 23.17
CA ASN A 289 -18.01 8.33 23.43
C ASN A 289 -18.65 6.94 23.59
N THR A 290 -19.93 6.76 23.24
CA THR A 290 -20.56 5.45 23.26
C THR A 290 -20.01 4.58 22.12
N PRO A 291 -19.57 3.34 22.36
CA PRO A 291 -19.12 2.45 21.30
C PRO A 291 -20.22 2.07 20.31
N ILE A 292 -19.91 2.13 19.01
CA ILE A 292 -20.80 1.78 17.90
C ILE A 292 -20.42 0.40 17.36
N GLY A 293 -21.29 -0.58 17.59
CA GLY A 293 -21.09 -1.96 17.13
C GLY A 293 -20.01 -2.72 17.91
N PRO A 294 -19.73 -3.98 17.56
CA PRO A 294 -18.64 -4.74 18.16
C PRO A 294 -17.26 -4.26 17.64
N PRO A 295 -16.16 -4.57 18.34
CA PRO A 295 -14.81 -4.40 17.79
C PRO A 295 -14.64 -5.15 16.47
N ILE A 296 -13.95 -4.53 15.52
CA ILE A 296 -13.72 -5.03 14.17
C ILE A 296 -12.23 -5.28 14.01
N GLN A 297 -11.86 -6.50 13.60
CA GLN A 297 -10.48 -6.79 13.22
C GLN A 297 -10.13 -6.09 11.91
N THR A 298 -9.02 -5.36 11.90
CA THR A 298 -8.53 -4.64 10.73
C THR A 298 -7.01 -4.64 10.69
N LEU A 299 -6.49 -4.32 9.51
CA LEU A 299 -5.08 -4.01 9.32
C LEU A 299 -4.83 -2.52 9.53
N ALA A 300 -3.75 -2.23 10.23
CA ALA A 300 -3.22 -0.89 10.42
C ALA A 300 -1.76 -0.84 9.95
N ILE A 301 -1.35 0.30 9.42
CA ILE A 301 0.05 0.58 9.11
C ILE A 301 0.69 1.35 10.24
N VAL A 302 1.94 0.99 10.55
CA VAL A 302 2.73 1.65 11.59
C VAL A 302 3.68 2.63 10.93
N ARG A 303 3.62 3.88 11.38
CA ARG A 303 4.49 4.96 10.94
C ARG A 303 5.48 5.31 12.03
N HIS A 304 6.73 5.56 11.63
CA HIS A 304 7.82 5.96 12.53
C HIS A 304 7.83 7.47 12.84
N ASP A 305 6.81 8.20 12.40
CA ASP A 305 6.68 9.64 12.62
C ASP A 305 5.72 9.93 13.78
N VAL A 306 5.74 11.19 14.22
CA VAL A 306 4.87 11.72 15.26
C VAL A 306 3.61 12.25 14.62
N PHE A 307 2.46 12.04 15.27
CA PHE A 307 1.24 12.71 14.86
C PHE A 307 1.39 14.23 15.08
N VAL A 308 1.56 14.96 13.98
CA VAL A 308 1.47 16.42 13.97
C VAL A 308 0.08 16.76 13.47
N GLY A 309 -0.63 17.71 14.10
CA GLY A 309 -2.03 18.04 13.77
C GLY A 309 -2.29 18.41 12.30
N GLU A 310 -1.25 18.70 11.53
CA GLU A 310 -1.29 18.91 10.08
C GLU A 310 -1.44 17.61 9.26
N ARG A 311 -1.25 16.45 9.88
CA ARG A 311 -1.38 15.13 9.25
C ARG A 311 -2.48 14.33 9.92
N SER A 312 -3.64 14.26 9.28
CA SER A 312 -4.74 13.43 9.75
C SER A 312 -4.42 11.94 9.61
N ARG A 313 -4.84 11.12 10.59
CA ARG A 313 -4.85 9.65 10.48
C ARG A 313 -5.89 9.24 9.45
N THR A 314 -5.60 8.30 8.57
CA THR A 314 -6.63 7.68 7.72
C THR A 314 -7.33 6.56 8.48
N SER A 315 -8.66 6.44 8.36
CA SER A 315 -9.43 5.34 8.96
C SER A 315 -9.23 3.98 8.29
N GLY A 316 -8.67 3.98 7.08
CA GLY A 316 -8.71 2.83 6.19
C GLY A 316 -10.14 2.46 5.76
N GLN A 317 -10.30 1.23 5.25
CA GLN A 317 -11.61 0.73 4.78
C GLN A 317 -12.55 0.23 5.88
N ILE A 318 -12.14 0.29 7.16
CA ILE A 318 -12.85 -0.38 8.25
C ILE A 318 -14.28 0.15 8.43
N LEU A 319 -14.48 1.46 8.31
CA LEU A 319 -15.80 2.10 8.46
C LEU A 319 -16.81 1.50 7.47
N ARG A 320 -16.42 1.42 6.20
CA ARG A 320 -17.29 1.04 5.09
C ARG A 320 -17.53 -0.47 5.01
N ARG A 321 -16.60 -1.26 5.52
CA ARG A 321 -16.74 -2.72 5.56
C ARG A 321 -17.68 -3.18 6.68
N ALA A 322 -17.77 -2.42 7.77
CA ALA A 322 -18.47 -2.84 8.96
C ALA A 322 -19.74 -2.04 9.27
N LEU A 323 -19.83 -0.79 8.82
CA LEU A 323 -20.93 0.12 9.14
C LEU A 323 -21.57 0.68 7.86
N PHE A 324 -22.85 0.99 7.95
CA PHE A 324 -23.55 1.77 6.95
C PHE A 324 -23.25 3.25 7.20
N THR A 325 -22.88 3.97 6.16
CA THR A 325 -22.66 5.41 6.20
C THR A 325 -23.55 6.14 5.21
N ALA A 326 -23.92 7.37 5.53
CA ALA A 326 -24.53 8.29 4.60
C ALA A 326 -24.18 9.73 4.97
N THR A 327 -24.05 10.58 3.95
CA THR A 327 -23.89 12.03 4.10
C THR A 327 -25.00 12.70 3.30
N ALA A 328 -25.63 13.73 3.87
CA ALA A 328 -26.56 14.57 3.14
C ALA A 328 -25.83 15.85 2.68
N PRO A 329 -25.78 16.14 1.37
CA PRO A 329 -25.06 17.31 0.86
C PRO A 329 -25.82 18.62 1.16
N GLY A 330 -25.05 19.72 1.27
CA GLY A 330 -25.56 21.09 1.39
C GLY A 330 -26.25 21.42 2.72
N ASP A 331 -27.01 22.51 2.74
CA ASP A 331 -27.66 23.09 3.92
C ASP A 331 -28.67 22.16 4.61
N ILE A 332 -29.16 21.15 3.90
CA ILE A 332 -30.14 20.19 4.42
C ILE A 332 -29.48 19.24 5.43
N GLY A 333 -28.22 18.86 5.19
CA GLY A 333 -27.48 17.90 6.00
C GLY A 333 -26.32 18.49 6.79
N ASN A 334 -25.93 19.74 6.53
CA ASN A 334 -24.71 20.39 7.04
C ASN A 334 -23.45 19.53 6.87
N GLY A 335 -23.45 18.65 5.86
CA GLY A 335 -22.37 17.69 5.66
C GLY A 335 -22.18 16.72 6.84
N VAL A 336 -23.18 16.43 7.67
CA VAL A 336 -23.02 15.47 8.78
C VAL A 336 -22.90 14.05 8.24
N LEU A 337 -21.88 13.32 8.70
CA LEU A 337 -21.73 11.89 8.45
C LEU A 337 -22.59 11.10 9.43
N ILE A 338 -23.59 10.41 8.90
CA ILE A 338 -24.45 9.49 9.64
C ILE A 338 -23.84 8.09 9.53
N VAL A 339 -23.60 7.46 10.68
CA VAL A 339 -23.03 6.13 10.78
C VAL A 339 -23.98 5.22 11.56
N GLY A 340 -24.15 3.97 11.12
CA GLY A 340 -24.96 3.01 11.87
C GLY A 340 -24.68 1.55 11.50
N THR A 341 -24.98 0.65 12.44
CA THR A 341 -24.87 -0.81 12.24
C THR A 341 -26.01 -1.38 11.41
N ARG A 342 -27.07 -0.59 11.15
CA ARG A 342 -28.24 -0.99 10.35
C ARG A 342 -28.57 0.10 9.34
N LYS A 343 -28.72 -0.30 8.07
CA LYS A 343 -29.12 0.59 6.98
C LYS A 343 -30.38 1.39 7.30
N THR A 344 -31.38 0.77 7.93
CA THR A 344 -32.64 1.43 8.29
C THR A 344 -32.48 2.59 9.28
N HIS A 345 -31.50 2.52 10.19
CA HIS A 345 -31.23 3.61 11.12
C HIS A 345 -30.58 4.79 10.38
N VAL A 346 -29.61 4.50 9.52
CA VAL A 346 -28.96 5.52 8.68
C VAL A 346 -29.96 6.22 7.76
N VAL A 347 -30.80 5.46 7.06
CA VAL A 347 -31.81 6.02 6.14
C VAL A 347 -32.86 6.86 6.87
N ARG A 348 -33.28 6.48 8.07
CA ARG A 348 -34.24 7.27 8.87
C ARG A 348 -33.65 8.55 9.46
N ALA A 349 -32.34 8.55 9.70
CA ALA A 349 -31.64 9.71 10.25
C ALA A 349 -31.30 10.74 9.17
N LEU A 350 -31.32 10.36 7.90
CA LEU A 350 -31.20 11.32 6.80
C LEU A 350 -32.42 12.25 6.81
N PRO A 351 -32.22 13.57 6.66
CA PRO A 351 -33.32 14.52 6.52
C PRO A 351 -34.18 14.11 5.33
N ALA A 352 -35.49 13.98 5.58
CA ALA A 352 -36.45 13.69 4.51
C ALA A 352 -36.48 14.86 3.53
N GLN A 353 -36.40 14.56 2.23
CA GLN A 353 -36.67 15.52 1.17
C GLN A 353 -38.17 15.63 0.90
#